data_AF-A0A6M0BZC7-F1
#
_entry.id   AF-A0A6M0BZC7-F1
#
_cell.length_a   1.000
_cell.length_b   1.000
_cell.length_c   1.000
_cell.angle_alpha   90.00
_cell.angle_beta   90.00
_cell.angle_gamma   90.00
#
_symmetry.space_group_name_H-M   'P 1'
#
loop_
_entity.id
_entity.type
_entity.pdbx_description
1 polymer ?
#
loop_
_entity_poly.entity_id
_entity_poly.type
_entity_poly.pdbx_seq_one_letter_code
_entity_poly.pdbx_strand_id
1 'polypeptide(L)'
;ALVYLHNGYFNGQQIIPKSRVKESTIPDPPHLQPGATDQLYFKWGYQYHWWIPEGSNGDYCATGAWGQYIYINPENNFVGVKTGSSNNILRSIDDVETVALFRAIADELDF
;
A
#
# COMPACT_ATOMS: atom_id res chain seq x y z
N ALA A 1 -5.33 9.07 1.72
CA ALA A 1 -5.46 7.98 0.73
C ALA A 1 -5.82 8.50 -0.66
N LEU A 2 -6.98 9.15 -0.85
CA LEU A 2 -7.41 9.68 -2.16
C LEU A 2 -6.39 10.62 -2.83
N VAL A 3 -5.73 11.49 -2.05
CA VAL A 3 -4.64 12.34 -2.56
C VAL A 3 -3.56 11.50 -3.24
N TYR A 4 -3.15 10.37 -2.65
CA TYR A 4 -2.13 9.49 -3.23
C TYR A 4 -2.67 8.70 -4.42
N LEU A 5 -3.91 8.21 -4.35
CA LEU A 5 -4.59 7.57 -5.49
C LEU A 5 -4.60 8.48 -6.71
N HIS A 6 -4.87 9.77 -6.50
CA HIS A 6 -4.96 10.78 -7.55
C HIS A 6 -3.65 11.55 -7.76
N ASN A 7 -2.51 10.89 -7.56
CA ASN A 7 -1.19 11.45 -7.90
C ASN A 7 -0.89 12.81 -7.24
N GLY A 8 -1.37 13.00 -6.02
CA GLY A 8 -1.19 14.19 -5.20
C GLY A 8 -2.21 15.31 -5.45
N TYR A 9 -3.18 15.09 -6.33
CA TYR A 9 -4.21 16.06 -6.67
C TYR A 9 -5.51 15.78 -5.91
N PHE A 10 -6.15 16.83 -5.38
CA PHE A 10 -7.43 16.71 -4.69
C PHE A 10 -8.16 18.05 -4.69
N ASN A 11 -9.49 18.03 -4.89
CA ASN A 11 -10.36 19.21 -4.86
C ASN A 11 -9.85 20.42 -5.66
N GLY A 12 -9.44 20.21 -6.91
CA GLY A 12 -9.01 21.32 -7.77
C GLY A 12 -7.55 21.74 -7.60
N GLN A 13 -6.83 21.17 -6.64
CA GLN A 13 -5.49 21.61 -6.24
C GLN A 13 -4.47 20.46 -6.21
N GLN A 14 -3.24 20.75 -6.66
CA GLN A 14 -2.09 19.87 -6.45
C GLN A 14 -1.56 20.06 -5.01
N ILE A 15 -1.85 19.10 -4.13
CA ILE A 15 -1.42 19.13 -2.72
C ILE A 15 0.01 18.59 -2.58
N ILE A 16 0.31 17.49 -3.26
CA ILE A 16 1.64 16.85 -3.28
C ILE A 16 2.10 16.78 -4.73
N PRO A 17 3.33 17.13 -5.11
CA PRO A 17 3.78 16.98 -6.49
C PRO A 17 3.65 15.52 -6.97
N LYS A 18 3.16 15.31 -8.19
CA LYS A 18 3.04 13.96 -8.78
C LYS A 18 4.35 13.17 -8.73
N SER A 19 5.49 13.83 -8.94
CA SER A 19 6.81 13.23 -8.82
C SER A 19 7.10 12.72 -7.41
N ARG A 20 6.70 13.46 -6.37
CA ARG A 20 6.88 13.04 -4.97
C ARG A 20 6.02 11.83 -4.63
N VAL A 21 4.80 11.74 -5.16
CA VAL A 21 3.97 10.53 -5.00
C VAL A 21 4.68 9.32 -5.60
N LYS A 22 5.14 9.43 -6.86
CA LYS A 22 5.87 8.36 -7.55
C LYS A 22 7.15 7.95 -6.80
N GLU A 23 7.94 8.92 -6.36
CA GLU A 23 9.18 8.70 -5.59
C GLU A 23 8.91 8.00 -4.26
N SER A 24 7.72 8.21 -3.68
CA SER A 24 7.37 7.61 -2.38
C SER A 24 6.83 6.19 -2.51
N THR A 25 6.37 5.77 -3.68
CA THR A 25 5.64 4.50 -3.85
C THR A 25 6.35 3.51 -4.77
N ILE A 26 7.49 3.89 -5.36
CA ILE A 26 8.32 3.00 -6.17
C ILE A 26 9.67 2.85 -5.47
N PRO A 27 9.99 1.65 -4.96
CA PRO A 27 11.30 1.38 -4.36
C PRO A 27 12.41 1.67 -5.36
N ASP A 28 13.41 2.43 -4.91
CA ASP A 28 14.63 2.72 -5.68
C ASP A 28 15.81 1.85 -5.21
N PRO A 29 16.12 1.76 -3.90
CA PRO A 29 17.25 0.96 -3.44
C PRO A 29 17.04 -0.55 -3.65
N PRO A 30 18.05 -1.30 -4.15
CA PRO A 30 17.91 -2.74 -4.40
C PRO A 30 17.46 -3.56 -3.19
N HIS A 31 17.89 -3.18 -1.99
CA HIS A 31 17.55 -3.88 -0.74
C HIS A 31 16.12 -3.60 -0.23
N LEU A 32 15.41 -2.65 -0.86
CA LEU A 32 14.03 -2.32 -0.52
C LEU A 32 13.03 -2.74 -1.61
N GLN A 33 13.50 -3.40 -2.67
CA GLN A 33 12.64 -3.96 -3.71
C GLN A 33 11.76 -5.09 -3.13
N PRO A 34 10.54 -5.29 -3.65
CA PRO A 34 9.78 -6.49 -3.36
C PRO A 34 10.61 -7.74 -3.70
N GLY A 35 10.60 -8.73 -2.81
CA GLY A 35 11.46 -9.92 -2.90
C GLY A 35 12.82 -9.79 -2.19
N ALA A 36 13.30 -8.57 -1.93
CA ALA A 36 14.63 -8.33 -1.36
C ALA A 36 14.64 -8.20 0.17
N THR A 37 13.51 -7.82 0.78
CA THR A 37 13.37 -7.78 2.24
C THR A 37 13.20 -9.18 2.81
N ASP A 38 13.41 -9.33 4.13
CA ASP A 38 13.36 -10.63 4.78
C ASP A 38 11.92 -11.17 4.96
N GLN A 39 11.82 -12.40 5.46
CA GLN A 39 10.54 -13.08 5.69
C GLN A 39 9.69 -12.43 6.80
N LEU A 40 10.30 -11.71 7.76
CA LEU A 40 9.57 -11.00 8.80
C LEU A 40 8.69 -9.88 8.19
N TYR A 41 9.12 -9.34 7.06
CA TYR A 41 8.37 -8.37 6.26
C TYR A 41 7.66 -8.99 5.06
N PHE A 42 7.51 -10.32 5.02
CA PHE A 42 6.88 -11.05 3.92
C PHE A 42 7.50 -10.76 2.54
N LYS A 43 8.79 -10.40 2.51
CA LYS A 43 9.47 -9.93 1.31
C LYS A 43 8.81 -8.71 0.64
N TRP A 44 8.00 -7.94 1.36
CA TRP A 44 7.40 -6.73 0.83
C TRP A 44 8.48 -5.66 0.62
N GLY A 45 8.40 -4.93 -0.48
CA GLY A 45 9.23 -3.75 -0.69
C GLY A 45 8.85 -2.60 0.24
N TYR A 46 9.69 -1.58 0.26
CA TYR A 46 9.45 -0.39 1.07
C TYR A 46 10.01 0.87 0.42
N GLN A 47 9.28 1.98 0.50
CA GLN A 47 9.77 3.29 0.08
C GLN A 47 9.05 4.38 0.86
N TYR A 48 9.80 5.32 1.47
CA TYR A 48 9.26 6.51 2.17
C TYR A 48 7.91 6.30 2.89
N HIS A 49 7.86 5.33 3.83
CA HIS A 49 6.71 4.99 4.65
C HIS A 49 5.58 4.18 3.98
N TRP A 50 5.76 3.79 2.73
CA TRP A 50 4.87 2.88 2.01
C TRP A 50 5.47 1.50 1.92
N TRP A 51 4.67 0.50 2.24
CA TRP A 51 4.95 -0.89 1.95
C TRP A 51 4.44 -1.27 0.57
N ILE A 52 5.24 -2.04 -0.15
CA ILE A 52 4.93 -2.54 -1.51
C ILE A 52 4.77 -4.05 -1.43
N PRO A 53 3.55 -4.59 -1.42
CA PRO A 53 3.35 -6.01 -1.21
C PRO A 53 4.03 -6.88 -2.28
N GLU A 54 4.39 -8.11 -1.91
CA GLU A 54 4.91 -9.07 -2.90
C GLU A 54 3.88 -9.29 -4.03
N GLY A 55 4.38 -9.44 -5.26
CA GLY A 55 3.55 -9.54 -6.46
C GLY A 55 2.74 -8.28 -6.78
N SER A 56 3.14 -7.12 -6.24
CA SER A 56 2.50 -5.85 -6.55
C SER A 56 2.61 -5.48 -8.02
N ASN A 57 1.49 -5.01 -8.59
CA ASN A 57 1.42 -4.36 -9.90
C ASN A 57 1.29 -2.83 -9.77
N GLY A 58 1.84 -2.25 -8.70
CA GLY A 58 1.77 -0.82 -8.40
C GLY A 58 0.78 -0.46 -7.29
N ASP A 59 0.18 -1.45 -6.63
CA ASP A 59 -0.51 -1.27 -5.36
C ASP A 59 0.48 -1.10 -4.20
N TYR A 60 0.09 -0.32 -3.20
CA TYR A 60 0.92 -0.05 -2.04
C TYR A 60 0.05 0.26 -0.83
N CYS A 61 0.64 0.15 0.35
CA CYS A 61 -0.11 0.34 1.59
C CYS A 61 0.71 0.96 2.71
N ALA A 62 0.01 1.63 3.62
CA ALA A 62 0.53 1.96 4.93
C ALA A 62 -0.13 1.00 5.93
N THR A 63 0.70 0.34 6.74
CA THR A 63 0.24 -0.56 7.79
C THR A 63 0.56 0.03 9.15
N GLY A 64 -0.31 -0.25 10.12
CA GLY A 64 -0.16 0.19 11.49
C GLY A 64 -0.42 -0.95 12.47
N ALA A 65 0.13 -0.78 13.67
CA ALA A 65 -0.12 -1.65 14.82
C ALA A 65 -1.61 -1.98 14.98
N TRP A 66 -1.89 -3.20 15.45
CA TRP A 66 -3.24 -3.69 15.75
C TRP A 66 -4.15 -3.87 14.54
N GLY A 67 -3.58 -3.97 13.34
CA GLY A 67 -4.29 -4.34 12.11
C GLY A 67 -4.91 -3.15 11.39
N GLN A 68 -4.20 -2.03 11.33
CA GLN A 68 -4.64 -0.82 10.64
C GLN A 68 -4.03 -0.73 9.24
N TYR A 69 -4.86 -0.40 8.24
CA TYR A 69 -4.43 -0.37 6.84
C TYR A 69 -5.05 0.79 6.08
N ILE A 70 -4.19 1.45 5.30
CA ILE A 70 -4.59 2.21 4.12
C ILE A 70 -3.95 1.50 2.93
N TYR A 71 -4.77 0.89 2.08
CA TYR A 71 -4.38 0.22 0.86
C TYR A 71 -4.80 1.05 -0.35
N ILE A 72 -3.93 1.15 -1.36
CA ILE A 72 -4.16 1.94 -2.56
C ILE A 72 -3.81 1.08 -3.77
N ASN A 73 -4.77 0.91 -4.68
CA ASN A 73 -4.58 0.30 -5.98
C ASN A 73 -4.90 1.35 -7.06
N PRO A 74 -3.88 2.00 -7.63
CA PRO A 74 -4.09 3.02 -8.66
C PRO A 74 -4.69 2.49 -9.95
N GLU A 75 -4.40 1.24 -10.33
CA GLU A 75 -4.88 0.62 -11.57
C GLU A 75 -6.41 0.48 -11.56
N ASN A 76 -6.96 -0.01 -10.44
CA ASN A 76 -8.41 -0.14 -10.25
C ASN A 76 -9.06 1.13 -9.67
N ASN A 77 -8.36 2.26 -9.59
CA ASN A 77 -8.84 3.50 -8.96
C ASN A 77 -9.45 3.26 -7.55
N PHE A 78 -8.82 2.37 -6.76
CA PHE A 78 -9.39 1.84 -5.53
C PHE A 78 -8.57 2.23 -4.30
N VAL A 79 -9.27 2.53 -3.20
CA VAL A 79 -8.70 2.70 -1.86
C VAL A 79 -9.45 1.82 -0.89
N GLY A 80 -8.71 0.94 -0.22
CA GLY A 80 -9.19 0.13 0.90
C GLY A 80 -8.73 0.74 2.22
N VAL A 81 -9.64 0.86 3.19
CA VAL A 81 -9.30 1.26 4.56
C VAL A 81 -9.84 0.22 5.53
N LYS A 82 -8.97 -0.28 6.40
CA LYS A 82 -9.34 -1.17 7.51
C LYS A 82 -8.81 -0.58 8.80
N THR A 83 -9.71 -0.36 9.75
CA THR A 83 -9.38 -0.01 11.13
C THR A 83 -9.42 -1.26 11.99
N GLY A 84 -8.41 -1.44 12.83
CA GLY A 84 -8.27 -2.64 13.66
C GLY A 84 -7.91 -2.30 15.10
N SER A 85 -8.22 -3.25 15.98
CA SER A 85 -7.87 -3.24 17.40
C SER A 85 -7.45 -4.65 17.85
N SER A 86 -6.69 -5.35 17.00
CA SER A 86 -6.16 -6.69 17.31
C SER A 86 -5.30 -6.66 18.57
N ASN A 87 -5.23 -7.77 19.30
CA ASN A 87 -4.32 -7.90 20.45
C ASN A 87 -2.86 -8.10 20.01
N ASN A 88 -2.59 -8.33 18.73
CA ASN A 88 -1.26 -8.45 18.18
C ASN A 88 -0.79 -7.11 17.57
N ILE A 89 0.42 -6.70 17.92
CA ILE A 89 1.05 -5.45 17.44
C ILE A 89 1.97 -5.68 16.23
N LEU A 90 2.49 -6.90 16.07
CA LEU A 90 3.47 -7.20 15.04
C LEU A 90 2.80 -7.61 13.74
N ARG A 91 3.56 -7.44 12.64
CA ARG A 91 3.19 -7.97 11.33
C ARG A 91 2.96 -9.48 11.43
N SER A 92 1.87 -9.94 10.82
CA SER A 92 1.40 -11.32 10.88
C SER A 92 0.85 -11.75 9.52
N ILE A 93 0.44 -13.02 9.42
CA ILE A 93 -0.27 -13.51 8.22
C ILE A 93 -1.51 -12.66 7.90
N ASP A 94 -2.10 -11.97 8.89
CA ASP A 94 -3.23 -11.07 8.71
C ASP A 94 -2.89 -9.90 7.76
N ASP A 95 -1.63 -9.47 7.65
CA ASP A 95 -1.20 -8.46 6.67
C ASP A 95 -1.36 -8.96 5.24
N VAL A 96 -0.93 -10.20 4.99
CA VAL A 96 -1.00 -10.83 3.67
C VAL A 96 -2.46 -11.09 3.29
N GLU A 97 -3.25 -11.60 4.23
CA GLU A 97 -4.68 -11.83 4.02
C GLU A 97 -5.45 -10.51 3.79
N THR A 98 -5.09 -9.45 4.52
CA THR A 98 -5.73 -8.13 4.33
C THR A 98 -5.44 -7.56 2.95
N VAL A 99 -4.21 -7.65 2.46
CA VAL A 99 -3.88 -7.22 1.09
C VAL A 99 -4.59 -8.09 0.05
N ALA A 100 -4.62 -9.41 0.25
CA ALA A 100 -5.32 -10.32 -0.66
C ALA A 100 -6.83 -10.00 -0.73
N LEU A 101 -7.46 -9.72 0.41
CA LEU A 101 -8.85 -9.27 0.48
C LEU A 101 -9.07 -7.99 -0.32
N PHE A 102 -8.21 -6.98 -0.15
CA PHE A 102 -8.37 -5.72 -0.88
C PHE A 102 -8.13 -5.86 -2.38
N ARG A 103 -7.17 -6.70 -2.80
CA ARG A 103 -6.96 -7.04 -4.22
C ARG A 103 -8.22 -7.70 -4.79
N ALA A 104 -8.73 -8.72 -4.13
CA ALA A 104 -9.96 -9.40 -4.56
C ALA A 104 -11.16 -8.44 -4.68
N ILE A 105 -11.33 -7.52 -3.73
CA ILE A 105 -12.39 -6.50 -3.83
C ILE A 105 -12.14 -5.56 -5.01
N ALA A 106 -10.91 -5.09 -5.20
CA ALA A 106 -10.56 -4.17 -6.29
C ALA A 106 -10.75 -4.79 -7.67
N ASP A 107 -10.47 -6.09 -7.81
CA ASP A 107 -10.59 -6.83 -9.08
C ASP A 107 -12.06 -7.09 -9.47
N GLU A 108 -12.98 -7.14 -8.50
CA GLU A 108 -14.42 -7.33 -8.74
C GLU A 108 -15.18 -6.02 -9.00
N LEU A 109 -14.53 -4.86 -8.82
CA LEU A 109 -15.14 -3.56 -9.07
C LEU A 109 -14.87 -3.12 -10.51
N ASP A 110 -15.88 -3.29 -11.37
CA ASP A 110 -15.89 -2.69 -12.70
C ASP A 110 -16.22 -1.19 -12.59
N PHE A 111 -15.31 -0.33 -13.06
CA PHE A 111 -15.49 1.13 -13.18
C PHE A 111 -15.56 1.59 -14.63
#